data_AF-A0A928Z0C1-F1
#
_entry.id   AF-A0A928Z0C1-F1
#
_cell.length_a   1.000
_cell.length_b   1.000
_cell.length_c   1.000
_cell.angle_alpha   90.00
_cell.angle_beta   90.00
_cell.angle_gamma   90.00
#
_symmetry.space_group_name_H-M   'P 1'
#
loop_
_entity.id
_entity.type
_entity.pdbx_description
1 polymer ?
#
loop_
_entity_poly.entity_id
_entity_poly.type
_entity_poly.pdbx_seq_one_letter_code
_entity_poly.pdbx_strand_id
1 'polypeptide(L)' 'MTTTLQRRESANLWAQFCNWVTSTDNRLYVGWFGVLMIPTLL' A
#
# COMPACT_ATOMS: atom_id res chain seq x y z
N MET A 1 -20.34 2.44 -24.43
CA MET A 1 -19.86 3.44 -23.45
C MET A 1 -19.91 2.80 -22.07
N THR A 2 -18.86 2.08 -21.68
CA THR A 2 -18.74 1.44 -20.37
C THR A 2 -18.19 2.47 -19.40
N THR A 3 -19.05 3.02 -18.54
CA THR A 3 -18.63 3.94 -17.49
C THR A 3 -18.02 3.10 -16.37
N THR A 4 -16.72 2.84 -16.44
CA THR A 4 -16.01 2.31 -15.27
C THR A 4 -16.07 3.38 -14.20
N LEU A 5 -16.88 3.16 -13.17
CA LEU A 5 -16.92 3.96 -11.96
C LEU A 5 -15.50 4.05 -11.42
N GLN A 6 -14.78 5.10 -11.80
CA GLN A 6 -13.53 5.49 -11.19
C GLN A 6 -13.92 6.01 -9.81
N ARG A 7 -14.10 5.07 -8.88
CA ARG A 7 -14.32 5.32 -7.46
C ARG A 7 -13.09 6.08 -7.00
N ARG A 8 -13.17 7.41 -7.11
CA ARG A 8 -12.40 8.34 -6.29
C ARG A 8 -12.89 8.13 -4.87
N GLU A 9 -12.56 6.97 -4.30
CA GLU A 9 -12.41 6.88 -2.87
C GLU A 9 -11.40 7.94 -2.55
N SER A 10 -11.86 9.03 -1.92
CA SER A 10 -11.03 9.90 -1.11
C SER A 10 -10.06 8.97 -0.40
N ALA A 11 -8.82 8.89 -0.89
CA ALA A 11 -7.95 7.79 -0.53
C ALA A 11 -7.68 7.94 0.95
N ASN A 12 -8.45 7.21 1.75
CA ASN A 12 -8.38 7.23 3.20
C ASN A 12 -6.90 7.02 3.53
N LEU A 13 -6.34 7.74 4.49
CA LEU A 13 -4.90 7.64 4.80
C LEU A 13 -4.48 6.17 4.93
N TRP A 14 -5.38 5.35 5.46
CA TRP A 14 -5.23 3.91 5.55
C TRP A 14 -5.10 3.20 4.19
N ALA A 15 -5.91 3.54 3.19
CA ALA A 15 -5.81 2.97 1.84
C ALA A 15 -4.50 3.39 1.14
N GLN A 16 -4.06 4.63 1.34
CA GLN A 16 -2.75 5.07 0.84
C GLN A 16 -1.60 4.33 1.51
N PHE A 17 -1.70 4.11 2.83
CA PHE A 17 -0.74 3.31 3.58
C PHE A 17 -0.69 1.87 3.07
N CYS A 18 -1.83 1.20 2.91
CA CYS A 18 -1.89 -0.15 2.37
C CYS A 18 -1.22 -0.24 0.99
N ASN A 19 -1.53 0.71 0.09
CA ASN A 19 -0.92 0.77 -1.24
C ASN A 19 0.60 1.02 -1.19
N TRP A 20 1.07 1.82 -0.23
CA TRP A 20 2.50 2.06 -0.05
C TRP A 20 3.23 0.82 0.49
N VAL A 21 2.66 0.14 1.49
CA VAL A 21 3.22 -1.08 2.07
C VAL A 21 3.39 -2.18 1.00
N THR A 22 2.43 -2.31 0.08
CA THR A 22 2.46 -3.30 -1.00
C THR A 22 3.05 -2.77 -2.32
N SER A 23 3.60 -1.55 -2.34
CA SER A 23 4.18 -0.98 -3.55
C SER A 23 5.48 -1.69 -3.92
N THR A 24 5.58 -2.09 -5.19
CA THR A 24 6.80 -2.66 -5.79
C THR A 24 7.77 -1.59 -6.28
N ASP A 25 7.39 -0.32 -6.25
CA ASP A 25 8.25 0.82 -6.59
C ASP A 25 9.22 1.19 -5.44
N ASN A 26 8.94 0.72 -4.22
CA ASN A 26 9.85 0.87 -3.10
C ASN A 26 11.18 0.14 -3.41
N ARG A 27 12.32 0.82 -3.18
CA ARG A 27 13.67 0.26 -3.39
C ARG A 27 13.88 -1.09 -2.69
N LEU A 28 13.22 -1.29 -1.55
CA LEU A 28 13.07 -2.57 -0.89
C LEU A 28 11.58 -2.82 -0.70
N TYR A 29 11.09 -3.95 -1.18
CA TYR A 29 9.70 -4.34 -0.98
C TYR A 29 9.44 -4.59 0.51
N VAL A 30 8.45 -3.89 1.07
CA VAL A 30 8.07 -4.04 2.49
C VAL A 30 7.09 -5.21 2.62
N GLY A 31 5.90 -5.07 2.03
CA GLY A 31 4.79 -5.99 2.24
C GLY A 31 4.34 -6.08 3.70
N TRP A 32 3.25 -6.80 3.97
CA TRP A 32 2.74 -6.95 5.35
C TRP A 32 3.70 -7.70 6.27
N PHE A 33 4.51 -8.61 5.71
CA PHE A 33 5.54 -9.31 6.47
C PHE A 33 6.67 -8.36 6.90
N GLY A 34 7.11 -7.46 6.02
CA GLY A 34 8.15 -6.47 6.31
C GLY A 34 7.77 -5.52 7.45
N VAL A 35 6.48 -5.21 7.62
CA VAL A 35 5.98 -4.36 8.73
C VAL A 35 6.31 -4.96 10.10
N LEU A 36 6.26 -6.29 10.24
CA LEU A 36 6.65 -6.98 11.48
C LEU A 36 8.15 -7.26 11.54
N MET A 37 8.74 -7.59 10.39
CA MET A 37 10.14 -7.98 10.31
C MET A 37 11.09 -6.81 10.63
N ILE A 38 10.82 -5.60 10.12
CA ILE A 38 11.69 -4.43 10.31
C ILE A 38 11.86 -4.08 11.81
N PRO A 39 10.80 -3.98 12.63
CA PRO A 39 10.95 -3.77 14.07
C PRO A 39 11.60 -4.92 14.84
N THR A 40 11.55 -6.17 14.33
CA THR A 40 12.12 -7.34 15.04
C THR A 40 13.58 -7.62 14.70
N LEU A 41 14.08 -7.11 13.58
CA LEU A 41 15.47 -7.28 13.14
C LEU A 41 16.35 -6.06 13.45
N LEU A 42 15.76 -4.92 13.83
CA LEU A 42 16.42 -3.74 14.39
C LEU A 42 16.63 -3.89 15.89
#